data_AF-A0A183SVR1-F1
#
_entry.id   AF-A0A183SVR1-F1
#
_cell.length_a   1.000
_cell.length_b   1.000
_cell.length_c   1.000
_cell.angle_alpha   90.00
_cell.angle_beta   90.00
_cell.angle_gamma   90.00
#
_symmetry.space_group_name_H-M   'P 1'
#
loop_
_entity.id
_entity.type
_entity.pdbx_description
1 polymer ?
#
loop_
_entity_poly.entity_id
_entity_poly.type
_entity_poly.pdbx_seq_one_letter_code
_entity_poly.pdbx_strand_id
1 'polypeptide(L)'
;MIGRKYNKFFQGFLFAFACLFLINFLCTLHFNFSQKFVTLSVLQISSNKDFYSSKKVSAQDASEDRFNTSFSCQLLKAKLLGPTGEFHVLGSKRELGIYSVFLDKRKSDNTTEKRSISGHKNGVLRIFLAKKRLSFPKVYCHFFGIDGEVKSVASRNLIGREFAFYELTENHLRPYGGYSVHCDAPDLKKPVQTESGYCGVAISTSASFLPKNAAFFAVPVIGQGSTVLPTQEKSLLKFDHQFGICVPALHNMEYLNPWRLDEWIQIHIRLGVTKFRFYHSKTIVQSLLTVLTAPRYWNGLSIDIELIPLIWPDHPEIASRLSWYYFQIITVNDCLYRSMPDVQFAFFGDIDEILVPLSPVATGWGSLTDYLWNTSSPNLLCPGYCFNSAIFPTNDEDEEFERPFHRHYIRRIEKLDSVRKKCLVRPLWIFEMGIHHISKPYEESTTAALNAKSENAIVHHYRFEAIDRRDKIIEDKSLQRFLP
;
A
#
# COMPACT_ATOMS: atom_id res chain seq x y z
N MET A 1 -59.51 2.96 -35.35
CA MET A 1 -58.23 3.18 -36.08
C MET A 1 -57.00 2.81 -35.21
N ILE A 2 -57.02 1.64 -34.54
CA ILE A 2 -55.99 1.25 -33.54
C ILE A 2 -55.27 -0.08 -33.90
N GLY A 3 -55.79 -0.89 -34.84
CA GLY A 3 -55.20 -2.20 -35.19
C GLY A 3 -53.97 -2.18 -36.11
N ARG A 4 -53.72 -1.11 -36.87
CA ARG A 4 -52.61 -1.07 -37.86
C ARG A 4 -51.24 -0.67 -37.30
N LYS A 5 -51.16 -0.11 -36.09
CA LYS A 5 -49.87 0.30 -35.46
C LYS A 5 -49.19 -0.81 -34.66
N TYR A 6 -49.92 -1.82 -34.18
CA TYR A 6 -49.35 -2.92 -33.40
C TYR A 6 -48.51 -3.90 -34.24
N ASN A 7 -48.91 -4.18 -35.48
CA ASN A 7 -48.16 -5.12 -36.33
C ASN A 7 -46.76 -4.60 -36.72
N LYS A 8 -46.60 -3.29 -36.91
CA LYS A 8 -45.27 -2.69 -37.20
C LYS A 8 -44.36 -2.69 -35.97
N PHE A 9 -44.92 -2.50 -34.78
CA PHE A 9 -44.16 -2.57 -33.53
C PHE A 9 -43.69 -4.01 -33.25
N PHE A 10 -44.56 -5.00 -33.45
CA PHE A 10 -44.23 -6.40 -33.21
C PHE A 10 -43.20 -6.95 -34.21
N GLN A 11 -43.27 -6.53 -35.49
CA GLN A 11 -42.23 -6.87 -36.48
C GLN A 11 -40.88 -6.23 -36.16
N GLY A 12 -40.86 -4.98 -35.70
CA GLY A 12 -39.61 -4.32 -35.27
C GLY A 12 -38.98 -5.00 -34.05
N PHE A 13 -39.79 -5.42 -33.09
CA PHE A 13 -39.33 -6.10 -31.88
C PHE A 13 -38.73 -7.48 -32.18
N LEU A 14 -39.40 -8.29 -33.03
CA LEU A 14 -38.89 -9.60 -33.46
C LEU A 14 -37.58 -9.48 -34.25
N PHE A 15 -37.43 -8.46 -35.08
CA PHE A 15 -36.21 -8.24 -35.85
C PHE A 15 -35.03 -7.85 -34.95
N ALA A 16 -35.26 -6.96 -33.98
CA ALA A 16 -34.23 -6.58 -33.00
C ALA A 16 -33.79 -7.78 -32.14
N PHE A 17 -34.74 -8.62 -31.72
CA PHE A 17 -34.46 -9.82 -30.93
C PHE A 17 -33.66 -10.86 -31.74
N ALA A 18 -33.99 -11.06 -33.01
CA ALA A 18 -33.25 -11.95 -33.90
C ALA A 18 -31.81 -11.46 -34.14
N CYS A 19 -31.60 -10.15 -34.32
CA CYS A 19 -30.27 -9.57 -34.47
C CYS A 19 -29.41 -9.73 -33.21
N LEU A 20 -29.97 -9.49 -32.02
CA LEU A 20 -29.26 -9.68 -30.74
C LEU A 20 -28.88 -11.15 -30.52
N PHE A 21 -29.78 -12.08 -30.88
CA PHE A 21 -29.50 -13.50 -30.78
C PHE A 21 -28.40 -13.94 -31.75
N LEU A 22 -28.39 -13.41 -32.98
CA LEU A 22 -27.36 -13.71 -33.98
C LEU A 22 -25.99 -13.17 -33.57
N ILE A 23 -25.93 -11.96 -33.00
CA ILE A 23 -24.69 -11.36 -32.49
C ILE A 23 -24.13 -12.21 -31.34
N ASN A 24 -24.99 -12.61 -30.40
CA ASN A 24 -24.56 -13.43 -29.27
C ASN A 24 -24.10 -14.84 -29.71
N PHE A 25 -24.78 -15.43 -30.69
CA PHE A 25 -24.39 -16.71 -31.31
C PHE A 25 -23.06 -16.61 -32.07
N LEU A 26 -22.82 -15.52 -32.80
CA LEU A 26 -21.56 -15.29 -33.50
C LEU A 26 -20.40 -15.00 -32.53
N CYS A 27 -20.66 -14.26 -31.44
CA CYS A 27 -19.66 -14.02 -30.39
C CYS A 27 -19.27 -15.32 -29.65
N THR A 28 -20.21 -16.24 -29.46
CA THR A 28 -19.93 -17.54 -28.84
C THR A 28 -19.23 -18.52 -29.78
N LEU A 29 -19.45 -18.42 -31.10
CA LEU A 29 -18.72 -19.22 -32.10
C LEU A 29 -17.29 -18.74 -32.35
N HIS A 30 -16.99 -17.45 -32.15
CA HIS A 30 -15.67 -16.90 -32.46
C HIS A 30 -14.63 -17.04 -31.33
N PHE A 31 -15.05 -17.43 -30.12
CA PHE A 31 -14.17 -17.70 -28.98
C PHE A 31 -14.06 -19.19 -28.70
N ASN A 32 -13.34 -19.90 -29.58
CA ASN A 32 -12.82 -21.22 -29.27
C ASN A 32 -11.31 -21.22 -29.56
N PHE A 33 -10.53 -21.65 -28.56
CA PHE A 33 -9.06 -21.77 -28.47
C PHE A 33 -8.19 -20.55 -28.11
N SER A 34 -7.88 -20.44 -26.82
CA SER A 34 -6.52 -20.61 -26.27
C SER A 34 -6.59 -20.61 -24.75
N GLN A 35 -6.81 -21.79 -24.15
CA GLN A 35 -6.70 -21.97 -22.70
C GLN A 35 -5.23 -21.89 -22.29
N LYS A 36 -4.78 -20.72 -21.82
CA LYS A 36 -3.71 -20.62 -20.83
C LYS A 36 -4.34 -20.37 -19.48
N PHE A 37 -4.12 -21.30 -18.57
CA PHE A 37 -4.67 -21.38 -17.22
C PHE A 37 -4.50 -20.05 -16.46
N VAL A 38 -5.61 -19.34 -16.25
CA VAL A 38 -5.77 -18.41 -15.13
C VAL A 38 -6.29 -19.26 -13.97
N THR A 39 -5.47 -19.47 -12.95
CA THR A 39 -5.90 -20.07 -11.69
C THR A 39 -6.85 -19.11 -10.97
N LEU A 40 -8.15 -19.32 -11.16
CA LEU A 40 -9.21 -18.66 -10.42
C LEU A 40 -9.38 -19.40 -9.08
N SER A 41 -8.84 -18.85 -8.00
CA SER A 41 -9.13 -19.33 -6.64
C SER A 41 -10.53 -18.85 -6.25
N VAL A 42 -11.56 -19.60 -6.65
CA VAL A 42 -12.93 -19.40 -6.16
C VAL A 42 -12.98 -19.87 -4.71
N LEU A 43 -13.13 -18.91 -3.79
CA LEU A 43 -13.48 -19.17 -2.40
C LEU A 43 -14.84 -19.91 -2.35
N GLN A 44 -14.80 -21.23 -2.17
CA GLN A 44 -15.94 -21.99 -1.71
C GLN A 44 -16.26 -21.56 -0.27
N ILE A 45 -17.33 -20.80 -0.10
CA ILE A 45 -17.94 -20.54 1.20
C ILE A 45 -18.64 -21.82 1.64
N SER A 46 -17.97 -22.62 2.47
CA SER A 46 -18.59 -23.72 3.20
C SER A 46 -19.36 -23.14 4.39
N SER A 47 -20.68 -23.30 4.39
CA SER A 47 -21.51 -23.00 5.56
C SER A 47 -21.29 -24.07 6.64
N ASN A 48 -20.44 -23.81 7.62
CA ASN A 48 -20.48 -24.51 8.89
C ASN A 48 -21.09 -23.60 9.95
N LYS A 49 -22.42 -23.70 10.07
CA LYS A 49 -23.08 -23.57 11.36
C LYS A 49 -22.66 -24.79 12.19
N ASP A 50 -22.49 -24.57 13.49
CA ASP A 50 -22.19 -25.53 14.56
C ASP A 50 -20.71 -25.54 15.00
N PHE A 51 -20.45 -24.79 16.09
CA PHE A 51 -19.73 -25.24 17.30
C PHE A 51 -19.50 -24.03 18.24
N TYR A 52 -20.57 -23.55 18.88
CA TYR A 52 -20.43 -22.81 20.15
C TYR A 52 -20.91 -23.73 21.28
N SER A 53 -19.96 -24.49 21.85
CA SER A 53 -20.10 -25.05 23.18
C SER A 53 -18.94 -24.53 24.01
N SER A 54 -19.26 -23.63 24.95
CA SER A 54 -18.35 -23.12 25.96
C SER A 54 -17.93 -24.23 26.91
N LYS A 55 -16.76 -24.84 26.68
CA LYS A 55 -16.05 -25.59 27.71
C LYS A 55 -15.01 -24.68 28.38
N LYS A 56 -15.17 -24.48 29.68
CA LYS A 56 -14.14 -23.92 30.58
C LYS A 56 -12.87 -24.75 30.41
N VAL A 57 -11.78 -24.10 30.01
CA VAL A 57 -10.45 -24.70 29.98
C VAL A 57 -9.95 -24.82 31.42
N SER A 58 -9.78 -26.05 31.91
CA SER A 58 -9.11 -26.35 33.17
C SER A 58 -7.59 -26.21 33.02
N ALA A 59 -6.92 -25.94 34.13
CA ALA A 59 -5.49 -25.61 34.21
C ALA A 59 -4.53 -26.82 33.98
N GLN A 60 -4.82 -27.67 32.99
CA GLN A 60 -4.04 -28.89 32.71
C GLN A 60 -3.45 -29.00 31.29
N ASP A 61 -3.67 -28.02 30.41
CA ASP A 61 -3.10 -28.02 29.04
C ASP A 61 -1.72 -27.34 28.91
N ALA A 62 -0.96 -27.22 30.00
CA ALA A 62 0.32 -26.50 30.02
C ALA A 62 1.56 -27.37 29.68
N SER A 63 1.40 -28.64 29.25
CA SER A 63 2.53 -29.57 29.09
C SER A 63 2.74 -30.21 27.72
N GLU A 64 2.01 -29.83 26.67
CA GLU A 64 2.32 -30.26 25.30
C GLU A 64 2.67 -29.06 24.41
N ASP A 65 3.51 -29.29 23.41
CA ASP A 65 4.10 -28.31 22.50
C ASP A 65 5.34 -27.52 23.02
N ARG A 66 6.39 -28.23 23.47
CA ARG A 66 7.76 -27.78 23.11
C ARG A 66 7.93 -27.94 21.59
N PHE A 67 8.93 -27.30 20.97
CA PHE A 67 9.32 -27.42 19.54
C PHE A 67 9.58 -28.88 19.07
N ASN A 68 8.60 -29.78 19.16
CA ASN A 68 8.70 -31.20 18.82
C ASN A 68 8.08 -31.52 17.46
N THR A 69 7.52 -30.53 16.77
CA THR A 69 7.11 -30.67 15.38
C THR A 69 8.25 -30.19 14.48
N SER A 70 8.90 -31.14 13.80
CA SER A 70 9.84 -30.84 12.72
C SER A 70 9.08 -30.14 11.59
N PHE A 71 9.26 -28.82 11.47
CA PHE A 71 8.68 -28.05 10.38
C PHE A 71 9.58 -28.15 9.15
N SER A 72 9.16 -28.93 8.16
CA SER A 72 9.80 -28.85 6.84
C SER A 72 9.41 -27.53 6.16
N CYS A 73 10.30 -27.00 5.34
CA CYS A 73 10.04 -25.78 4.58
C CYS A 73 8.83 -25.89 3.65
N GLN A 74 8.55 -27.10 3.15
CA GLN A 74 7.35 -27.38 2.36
C GLN A 74 6.08 -27.27 3.21
N LEU A 75 6.10 -27.78 4.44
CA LEU A 75 4.96 -27.69 5.37
C LEU A 75 4.70 -26.24 5.80
N LEU A 76 5.78 -25.46 6.00
CA LEU A 76 5.67 -24.03 6.31
C LEU A 76 5.06 -23.26 5.16
N LYS A 77 5.43 -23.53 3.91
CA LYS A 77 4.85 -22.87 2.72
C LYS A 77 3.31 -22.95 2.69
N ALA A 78 2.72 -24.05 3.13
CA ALA A 78 1.26 -24.20 3.21
C ALA A 78 0.61 -23.33 4.30
N LYS A 79 1.39 -22.85 5.29
CA LYS A 79 0.96 -21.97 6.38
C LYS A 79 1.46 -20.53 6.23
N LEU A 80 2.28 -20.23 5.23
CA LEU A 80 2.77 -18.88 5.02
C LEU A 80 1.60 -18.00 4.64
N LEU A 81 1.39 -16.97 5.45
CA LEU A 81 0.60 -15.83 5.09
C LEU A 81 1.39 -15.11 3.98
N GLY A 82 0.71 -14.79 2.89
CA GLY A 82 1.25 -13.85 1.92
C GLY A 82 1.45 -12.48 2.57
N PRO A 83 2.00 -11.49 1.87
CA PRO A 83 1.96 -10.10 2.29
C PRO A 83 0.52 -9.57 2.12
N THR A 84 -0.44 -10.21 2.77
CA THR A 84 -1.87 -9.89 2.70
C THR A 84 -2.17 -8.92 3.82
N GLY A 85 -2.70 -7.74 3.47
CA GLY A 85 -3.00 -6.65 4.39
C GLY A 85 -4.14 -6.95 5.40
N GLU A 86 -3.90 -7.92 6.26
CA GLU A 86 -4.74 -8.26 7.39
C GLU A 86 -3.91 -8.17 8.67
N PHE A 87 -4.50 -7.60 9.72
CA PHE A 87 -3.87 -7.57 11.03
C PHE A 87 -3.92 -8.95 11.69
N HIS A 88 -2.75 -9.53 11.90
CA HIS A 88 -2.58 -10.75 12.66
C HIS A 88 -2.36 -10.42 14.14
N VAL A 89 -3.40 -10.64 14.95
CA VAL A 89 -3.40 -10.30 16.37
C VAL A 89 -2.57 -11.29 17.16
N LEU A 90 -1.67 -10.76 17.99
CA LEU A 90 -0.79 -11.56 18.84
C LEU A 90 -1.27 -11.57 20.28
N GLY A 91 -1.39 -12.77 20.83
CA GLY A 91 -1.79 -13.01 22.23
C GLY A 91 -3.29 -12.80 22.49
N SER A 92 -3.75 -13.26 23.66
CA SER A 92 -5.17 -13.22 24.03
C SER A 92 -5.68 -11.83 24.42
N LYS A 93 -4.79 -10.89 24.74
CA LYS A 93 -5.15 -9.53 25.21
C LYS A 93 -5.47 -8.55 24.07
N ARG A 94 -5.27 -8.95 22.81
CA ARG A 94 -5.53 -8.13 21.61
C ARG A 94 -4.82 -6.76 21.62
N GLU A 95 -3.66 -6.68 22.25
CA GLU A 95 -2.92 -5.43 22.42
C GLU A 95 -2.05 -5.07 21.20
N LEU A 96 -1.85 -6.04 20.29
CA LEU A 96 -0.89 -5.98 19.20
C LEU A 96 -1.44 -6.70 17.97
N GLY A 97 -1.42 -6.04 16.81
CA GLY A 97 -1.74 -6.63 15.51
C GLY A 97 -0.61 -6.39 14.52
N ILE A 98 -0.03 -7.44 13.96
CA ILE A 98 1.00 -7.35 12.92
C ILE A 98 0.32 -7.13 11.58
N TYR A 99 0.71 -6.10 10.84
CA TYR A 99 0.13 -5.79 9.54
C TYR A 99 0.99 -6.29 8.39
N SER A 100 2.29 -6.02 8.42
CA SER A 100 3.19 -6.45 7.36
C SER A 100 4.63 -6.60 7.82
N VAL A 101 5.38 -7.39 7.05
CA VAL A 101 6.75 -7.80 7.37
C VAL A 101 7.60 -7.78 6.11
N PHE A 102 8.81 -7.21 6.20
CA PHE A 102 9.78 -7.15 5.11
C PHE A 102 11.19 -7.48 5.62
N LEU A 103 12.00 -8.20 4.84
CA LEU A 103 13.41 -8.38 5.14
C LEU A 103 14.23 -7.32 4.39
N ASP A 104 14.64 -6.30 5.13
CA ASP A 104 15.42 -5.18 4.61
C ASP A 104 16.92 -5.54 4.60
N LYS A 105 17.42 -5.87 3.41
CA LYS A 105 18.84 -6.17 3.16
C LYS A 105 19.60 -4.97 2.59
N ARG A 106 18.98 -3.78 2.49
CA ARG A 106 19.70 -2.56 2.08
C ARG A 106 20.87 -2.31 3.03
N LYS A 107 22.00 -1.86 2.50
CA LYS A 107 23.14 -1.40 3.30
C LYS A 107 22.72 -0.18 4.12
N SER A 108 22.91 -0.20 5.44
CA SER A 108 22.65 0.95 6.30
C SER A 108 23.94 1.74 6.53
N ASP A 109 23.78 3.05 6.72
CA ASP A 109 24.79 4.00 7.20
C ASP A 109 25.10 3.87 8.71
N ASN A 110 24.40 2.96 9.40
CA ASN A 110 24.47 2.73 10.85
C ASN A 110 24.21 3.97 11.73
N THR A 111 23.66 5.04 11.13
CA THR A 111 23.37 6.32 11.77
C THR A 111 21.86 6.50 11.91
N THR A 112 21.14 6.26 10.82
CA THR A 112 19.67 6.29 10.79
C THR A 112 19.05 5.22 11.70
N GLU A 113 19.72 4.07 11.78
CA GLU A 113 19.41 2.97 12.69
C GLU A 113 20.71 2.38 13.25
N LYS A 114 20.71 2.02 14.53
CA LYS A 114 21.81 1.25 15.10
C LYS A 114 21.64 -0.21 14.71
N ARG A 115 22.43 -0.65 13.75
CA ARG A 115 22.72 -2.07 13.50
C ARG A 115 23.80 -2.55 14.47
N SER A 116 23.86 -3.85 14.73
CA SER A 116 24.93 -4.46 15.54
C SER A 116 26.31 -4.07 14.99
N ILE A 117 27.35 -4.09 15.85
CA ILE A 117 28.74 -3.78 15.49
C ILE A 117 29.23 -4.61 14.28
N SER A 118 28.70 -5.82 14.11
CA SER A 118 29.00 -6.70 12.97
C SER A 118 28.33 -6.31 11.65
N GLY A 119 27.39 -5.35 11.65
CA GLY A 119 26.43 -5.15 10.58
C GLY A 119 25.52 -6.38 10.44
N HIS A 120 24.21 -6.21 10.35
CA HIS A 120 23.33 -7.37 10.15
C HIS A 120 23.57 -7.98 8.77
N LYS A 121 24.45 -8.98 8.69
CA LYS A 121 24.89 -9.64 7.45
C LYS A 121 23.70 -10.14 6.62
N ASN A 122 22.64 -10.59 7.29
CA ASN A 122 21.45 -11.16 6.66
C ASN A 122 20.26 -10.19 6.56
N GLY A 123 20.48 -8.92 6.91
CA GLY A 123 19.45 -7.88 6.91
C GLY A 123 18.66 -7.75 8.21
N VAL A 124 17.64 -6.91 8.18
CA VAL A 124 16.78 -6.59 9.32
C VAL A 124 15.33 -6.86 8.93
N LEU A 125 14.64 -7.66 9.72
CA LEU A 125 13.20 -7.86 9.57
C LEU A 125 12.48 -6.62 10.08
N ARG A 126 11.76 -5.93 9.18
CA ARG A 126 10.92 -4.76 9.44
C ARG A 126 9.49 -5.23 9.66
N ILE A 127 8.89 -4.87 10.78
CA ILE A 127 7.52 -5.26 11.10
C ILE A 127 6.71 -3.99 11.34
N PHE A 128 5.69 -3.76 10.52
CA PHE A 128 4.68 -2.72 10.73
C PHE A 128 3.49 -3.32 11.45
N LEU A 129 3.04 -2.62 12.50
CA LEU A 129 2.03 -3.15 13.40
C LEU A 129 1.20 -2.04 14.03
N ALA A 130 0.02 -2.40 14.49
CA ALA A 130 -0.78 -1.60 15.39
C ALA A 130 -0.60 -2.10 16.82
N LYS A 131 -0.46 -1.17 17.77
CA LYS A 131 -0.25 -1.49 19.19
C LYS A 131 -1.06 -0.56 20.08
N LYS A 132 -1.67 -1.10 21.12
CA LYS A 132 -2.30 -0.30 22.18
C LYS A 132 -1.25 0.59 22.84
N ARG A 133 -1.53 1.88 23.03
CA ARG A 133 -0.49 2.87 23.36
C ARG A 133 0.30 2.56 24.63
N LEU A 134 -0.40 2.09 25.67
CA LEU A 134 0.17 1.80 26.99
C LEU A 134 0.60 0.33 27.18
N SER A 135 0.49 -0.51 26.16
CA SER A 135 0.91 -1.92 26.24
C SER A 135 2.37 -2.08 25.80
N PHE A 136 3.12 -2.93 26.50
CA PHE A 136 4.52 -3.26 26.18
C PHE A 136 4.72 -4.77 26.03
N PRO A 137 4.04 -5.42 25.07
CA PRO A 137 4.23 -6.84 24.84
C PRO A 137 5.66 -7.10 24.34
N LYS A 138 6.28 -8.18 24.82
CA LYS A 138 7.53 -8.68 24.26
C LYS A 138 7.22 -9.35 22.93
N VAL A 139 7.97 -9.00 21.89
CA VAL A 139 7.83 -9.57 20.54
C VAL A 139 9.11 -10.32 20.18
N TYR A 140 8.94 -11.51 19.62
CA TYR A 140 10.01 -12.37 19.15
C TYR A 140 9.77 -12.73 17.69
N CYS A 141 10.86 -12.80 16.92
CA CYS A 141 10.88 -13.29 15.56
C CYS A 141 11.57 -14.66 15.52
N HIS A 142 10.89 -15.63 14.95
CA HIS A 142 11.38 -17.00 14.82
C HIS A 142 11.72 -17.27 13.36
N PHE A 143 13.01 -17.35 13.07
CA PHE A 143 13.53 -17.60 11.73
C PHE A 143 13.69 -19.10 11.52
N PHE A 144 13.07 -19.63 10.46
CA PHE A 144 13.09 -21.05 10.15
C PHE A 144 14.09 -21.34 9.04
N GLY A 145 15.03 -22.23 9.33
CA GLY A 145 15.95 -22.83 8.36
C GLY A 145 15.44 -24.17 7.82
N ILE A 146 16.34 -24.93 7.20
CA ILE A 146 16.06 -26.31 6.82
C ILE A 146 16.23 -27.27 8.01
N ASP A 147 15.74 -28.50 7.87
CA ASP A 147 15.89 -29.59 8.86
C ASP A 147 15.39 -29.25 10.27
N GLY A 148 14.41 -28.35 10.39
CA GLY A 148 13.81 -27.95 11.68
C GLY A 148 14.63 -26.95 12.49
N GLU A 149 15.68 -26.33 11.92
CA GLU A 149 16.41 -25.25 12.60
C GLU A 149 15.50 -24.04 12.83
N VAL A 150 15.40 -23.58 14.08
CA VAL A 150 14.70 -22.35 14.45
C VAL A 150 15.61 -21.45 15.27
N LYS A 151 15.70 -20.18 14.89
CA LYS A 151 16.40 -19.13 15.66
C LYS A 151 15.40 -18.07 16.11
N SER A 152 15.21 -17.96 17.42
CA SER A 152 14.40 -16.92 18.04
C SER A 152 15.24 -15.68 18.33
N VAL A 153 14.78 -14.52 17.88
CA VAL A 153 15.44 -13.22 18.08
C VAL A 153 14.45 -12.26 18.74
N ALA A 154 14.89 -11.55 19.77
CA ALA A 154 14.10 -10.51 20.41
C ALA A 154 13.94 -9.31 19.46
N SER A 155 12.75 -8.71 19.44
CA SER A 155 12.54 -7.47 18.69
C SER A 155 13.29 -6.30 19.35
N ARG A 156 13.54 -5.25 18.57
CA ARG A 156 14.16 -4.00 19.03
C ARG A 156 13.60 -2.80 18.28
N ASN A 157 13.86 -1.60 18.80
CA ASN A 157 13.64 -0.35 18.07
C ASN A 157 14.90 0.09 17.30
N LEU A 158 14.84 1.30 16.72
CA LEU A 158 15.92 1.88 15.91
C LEU A 158 17.24 2.14 16.66
N ILE A 159 17.21 2.31 17.98
CA ILE A 159 18.42 2.57 18.78
C ILE A 159 19.00 1.28 19.39
N GLY A 160 18.44 0.11 19.05
CA GLY A 160 18.93 -1.17 19.56
C GLY A 160 18.31 -1.63 20.88
N ARG A 161 17.29 -0.93 21.41
CA ARG A 161 16.67 -1.31 22.68
C ARG A 161 15.72 -2.49 22.47
N GLU A 162 16.02 -3.62 23.11
CA GLU A 162 15.18 -4.81 23.06
C GLU A 162 13.76 -4.55 23.58
N PHE A 163 12.78 -5.18 22.92
CA PHE A 163 11.34 -5.09 23.16
C PHE A 163 10.77 -3.66 23.17
N ALA A 164 11.54 -2.68 22.69
CA ALA A 164 11.06 -1.33 22.48
C ALA A 164 10.42 -1.21 21.09
N PHE A 165 9.44 -0.31 21.01
CA PHE A 165 8.73 0.02 19.78
C PHE A 165 9.23 1.35 19.24
N TYR A 166 9.31 1.46 17.92
CA TYR A 166 9.45 2.74 17.24
C TYR A 166 8.06 3.24 16.88
N GLU A 167 7.65 4.38 17.46
CA GLU A 167 6.37 5.01 17.15
C GLU A 167 6.47 5.70 15.80
N LEU A 168 5.59 5.36 14.86
CA LEU A 168 5.51 6.05 13.58
C LEU A 168 4.94 7.46 13.77
N THR A 169 5.22 8.35 12.82
CA THR A 169 4.71 9.72 12.86
C THR A 169 3.17 9.77 12.80
N GLU A 170 2.59 10.88 13.29
CA GLU A 170 1.16 11.18 13.06
C GLU A 170 0.14 10.15 13.63
N ASN A 171 0.43 9.50 14.76
CA ASN A 171 -0.49 8.56 15.44
C ASN A 171 -1.74 9.20 16.11
N HIS A 172 -1.91 10.52 16.03
CA HIS A 172 -3.07 11.28 16.54
C HIS A 172 -3.53 10.97 17.98
N LEU A 173 -2.60 10.52 18.84
CA LEU A 173 -2.85 10.16 20.24
C LEU A 173 -3.96 9.10 20.44
N ARG A 174 -4.24 8.28 19.42
CA ARG A 174 -5.30 7.27 19.48
C ARG A 174 -4.96 6.10 20.43
N PRO A 175 -5.97 5.37 20.96
CA PRO A 175 -5.75 4.20 21.82
C PRO A 175 -4.85 3.13 21.21
N TYR A 176 -4.95 2.94 19.89
CA TYR A 176 -4.01 2.18 19.08
C TYR A 176 -3.27 3.14 18.16
N GLY A 177 -1.95 2.98 18.05
CA GLY A 177 -1.12 3.69 17.09
C GLY A 177 -0.39 2.71 16.18
N GLY A 178 0.14 3.24 15.07
CA GLY A 178 1.11 2.59 14.20
C GLY A 178 2.52 2.64 14.78
N TYR A 179 3.17 1.48 14.79
CA TYR A 179 4.54 1.32 15.23
C TYR A 179 5.31 0.45 14.24
N SER A 180 6.63 0.52 14.32
CA SER A 180 7.49 -0.54 13.82
C SER A 180 8.36 -1.16 14.91
N VAL A 181 8.65 -2.45 14.74
CA VAL A 181 9.67 -3.18 15.52
C VAL A 181 10.52 -3.98 14.57
N HIS A 182 11.77 -4.20 14.96
CA HIS A 182 12.77 -4.80 14.08
C HIS A 182 13.39 -6.02 14.72
N CYS A 183 13.71 -7.04 13.93
CA CYS A 183 14.46 -8.21 14.38
C CYS A 183 15.68 -8.42 13.50
N ASP A 184 16.82 -8.65 14.10
CA ASP A 184 18.07 -8.90 13.37
C ASP A 184 18.05 -10.30 12.79
N ALA A 185 18.17 -10.41 11.47
CA ALA A 185 18.09 -11.68 10.80
C ALA A 185 19.34 -12.53 11.17
N PRO A 186 19.17 -13.69 11.85
CA PRO A 186 20.29 -14.46 12.39
C PRO A 186 20.94 -15.31 11.30
N ASP A 187 22.22 -15.66 11.51
CA ASP A 187 22.86 -16.73 10.72
C ASP A 187 22.21 -18.09 11.06
N LEU A 188 21.86 -18.83 10.01
CA LEU A 188 21.43 -20.22 10.11
C LEU A 188 22.62 -21.14 9.82
N LYS A 189 22.67 -22.32 10.45
CA LYS A 189 23.69 -23.34 10.16
C LYS A 189 23.61 -23.80 8.71
N LYS A 190 22.38 -23.88 8.17
CA LYS A 190 22.12 -24.22 6.78
C LYS A 190 21.08 -23.24 6.20
N PRO A 191 21.52 -22.14 5.55
CA PRO A 191 20.60 -21.19 4.95
C PRO A 191 19.83 -21.82 3.78
N VAL A 192 18.62 -21.32 3.56
CA VAL A 192 17.73 -21.80 2.52
C VAL A 192 18.11 -21.12 1.20
N GLN A 193 18.03 -21.85 0.08
CA GLN A 193 18.22 -21.27 -1.27
C GLN A 193 16.98 -20.45 -1.69
N THR A 194 16.70 -19.39 -0.94
CA THR A 194 15.69 -18.37 -1.24
C THR A 194 16.33 -17.00 -1.14
N GLU A 195 15.72 -15.98 -1.74
CA GLU A 195 16.21 -14.60 -1.61
C GLU A 195 16.31 -14.16 -0.14
N SER A 196 15.39 -14.62 0.70
CA SER A 196 15.39 -14.32 2.13
C SER A 196 16.50 -15.06 2.87
N GLY A 197 16.83 -16.28 2.45
CA GLY A 197 17.69 -17.21 3.19
C GLY A 197 16.94 -18.04 4.23
N TYR A 198 15.61 -17.86 4.33
CA TYR A 198 14.73 -18.47 5.33
C TYR A 198 13.52 -19.14 4.67
N CYS A 199 12.95 -20.15 5.33
CA CYS A 199 11.72 -20.81 4.88
C CYS A 199 10.47 -20.00 5.22
N GLY A 200 10.59 -19.12 6.20
CA GLY A 200 9.56 -18.21 6.66
C GLY A 200 9.99 -17.59 7.98
N VAL A 201 9.20 -16.64 8.47
CA VAL A 201 9.37 -16.09 9.82
C VAL A 201 8.04 -16.15 10.54
N ALA A 202 8.05 -16.63 11.79
CA ALA A 202 6.90 -16.50 12.67
C ALA A 202 7.13 -15.39 13.68
N ILE A 203 6.08 -14.64 14.01
CA ILE A 203 6.13 -13.59 15.03
C ILE A 203 5.23 -13.99 16.19
N SER A 204 5.77 -13.91 17.41
CA SER A 204 5.04 -14.31 18.62
C SER A 204 5.44 -13.47 19.83
N THR A 205 4.75 -13.67 20.95
CA THR A 205 5.07 -13.03 22.24
C THR A 205 5.89 -13.92 23.18
N SER A 206 6.43 -15.05 22.69
CA SER A 206 7.18 -16.03 23.48
C SER A 206 8.49 -16.41 22.80
N ALA A 207 9.58 -16.49 23.55
CA ALA A 207 10.90 -16.87 23.01
C ALA A 207 11.02 -18.37 22.72
N SER A 208 10.37 -19.19 23.56
CA SER A 208 10.66 -20.63 23.70
C SER A 208 9.57 -21.52 23.14
N PHE A 209 8.45 -20.94 22.72
CA PHE A 209 7.30 -21.67 22.20
C PHE A 209 6.64 -20.85 21.09
N LEU A 210 6.30 -21.52 19.99
CA LEU A 210 5.44 -20.97 18.95
C LEU A 210 3.98 -21.28 19.32
N PRO A 211 3.23 -20.32 19.88
CA PRO A 211 1.82 -20.53 20.13
C PRO A 211 1.11 -20.91 18.83
N LYS A 212 0.04 -21.71 18.94
CA LYS A 212 -0.83 -22.06 17.79
C LYS A 212 -1.31 -20.82 17.01
N ASN A 213 -1.37 -19.66 17.66
CA ASN A 213 -1.80 -18.39 17.10
C ASN A 213 -0.63 -17.51 16.62
N ALA A 214 0.58 -18.05 16.47
CA ALA A 214 1.70 -17.31 15.88
C ALA A 214 1.39 -16.99 14.42
N ALA A 215 1.76 -15.78 13.99
CA ALA A 215 1.59 -15.36 12.60
C ALA A 215 2.83 -15.76 11.79
N PHE A 216 2.64 -16.56 10.73
CA PHE A 216 3.71 -17.07 9.86
C PHE A 216 3.75 -16.28 8.56
N PHE A 217 4.86 -15.63 8.24
CA PHE A 217 5.00 -14.75 7.10
C PHE A 217 5.98 -15.30 6.06
N ALA A 218 5.56 -15.27 4.79
CA ALA A 218 6.52 -15.14 3.71
C ALA A 218 7.19 -13.76 3.84
N VAL A 219 8.49 -13.67 3.57
CA VAL A 219 9.25 -12.46 3.86
C VAL A 219 9.78 -11.85 2.56
N PRO A 220 9.06 -10.87 1.97
CA PRO A 220 9.56 -10.11 0.83
C PRO A 220 10.90 -9.46 1.18
N VAL A 221 11.86 -9.55 0.26
CA VAL A 221 13.21 -9.03 0.46
C VAL A 221 13.35 -7.68 -0.24
N ILE A 222 13.95 -6.72 0.46
CA ILE A 222 14.23 -5.39 -0.06
C ILE A 222 15.74 -5.20 -0.17
N GLY A 223 16.19 -4.58 -1.26
CA GLY A 223 17.59 -4.16 -1.44
C GLY A 223 18.58 -5.26 -1.86
N GLN A 224 18.10 -6.44 -2.29
CA GLN A 224 18.83 -7.54 -2.95
C GLN A 224 20.28 -7.82 -2.48
N GLY A 225 20.63 -7.55 -1.21
CA GLY A 225 21.99 -7.76 -0.69
C GLY A 225 23.05 -6.78 -1.25
N SER A 226 22.62 -5.57 -1.65
CA SER A 226 23.53 -4.53 -2.14
C SER A 226 24.64 -4.22 -1.14
N THR A 227 25.88 -4.11 -1.64
CA THR A 227 27.06 -3.81 -0.82
C THR A 227 27.27 -2.31 -0.61
N VAL A 228 26.56 -1.48 -1.38
CA VAL A 228 26.61 -0.02 -1.34
C VAL A 228 25.34 0.56 -0.74
N LEU A 229 25.42 1.81 -0.30
CA LEU A 229 24.26 2.55 0.20
C LEU A 229 23.24 2.79 -0.94
N PRO A 230 21.92 2.82 -0.66
CA PRO A 230 20.89 3.07 -1.68
C PRO A 230 21.13 4.33 -2.54
N THR A 231 21.70 5.40 -1.98
CA THR A 231 22.05 6.61 -2.74
C THR A 231 23.21 6.42 -3.71
N GLN A 232 24.08 5.46 -3.42
CA GLN A 232 25.26 5.11 -4.21
C GLN A 232 24.96 4.00 -5.22
N GLU A 233 23.80 3.36 -5.10
CA GLU A 233 23.31 2.34 -6.00
C GLU A 233 22.92 2.99 -7.35
N LYS A 234 23.94 3.28 -8.18
CA LYS A 234 23.75 3.81 -9.54
C LYS A 234 22.93 2.82 -10.37
N SER A 235 21.93 3.32 -11.09
CA SER A 235 21.12 2.82 -12.26
C SER A 235 21.08 1.33 -12.68
N LEU A 236 21.64 0.40 -11.91
CA LEU A 236 21.59 -1.05 -12.11
C LEU A 236 20.29 -1.64 -11.58
N LEU A 237 19.60 -0.89 -10.71
CA LEU A 237 18.23 -1.19 -10.30
C LEU A 237 17.31 -1.03 -11.51
N LYS A 238 16.84 -2.17 -12.02
CA LYS A 238 15.76 -2.21 -13.00
C LYS A 238 14.46 -2.27 -12.22
N PHE A 239 13.65 -1.23 -12.37
CA PHE A 239 12.30 -1.18 -11.85
C PHE A 239 11.33 -1.59 -12.95
N ASP A 240 10.32 -2.36 -12.59
CA ASP A 240 9.22 -2.72 -13.50
C ASP A 240 8.36 -1.48 -13.81
N HIS A 241 8.32 -0.53 -12.88
CA HIS A 241 7.55 0.70 -12.97
C HIS A 241 8.41 1.92 -12.66
N GLN A 242 8.44 2.88 -13.58
CA GLN A 242 9.08 4.17 -13.30
C GLN A 242 8.29 4.96 -12.25
N PHE A 243 6.96 4.96 -12.37
CA PHE A 243 6.06 5.73 -11.51
C PHE A 243 4.96 4.85 -10.92
N GLY A 244 4.82 4.95 -9.60
CA GLY A 244 3.73 4.36 -8.85
C GLY A 244 2.98 5.38 -7.99
N ILE A 245 1.76 5.04 -7.62
CA ILE A 245 0.96 5.81 -6.65
C ILE A 245 0.55 4.94 -5.47
N CYS A 246 0.74 5.49 -4.28
CA CYS A 246 0.33 4.91 -3.00
C CYS A 246 -0.89 5.67 -2.49
N VAL A 247 -2.04 5.02 -2.56
CA VAL A 247 -3.30 5.56 -2.07
C VAL A 247 -3.62 4.89 -0.73
N PRO A 248 -3.54 5.61 0.40
CA PRO A 248 -3.85 5.04 1.71
C PRO A 248 -5.31 4.60 1.78
N ALA A 249 -5.69 3.99 2.91
CA ALA A 249 -6.99 3.34 3.06
C ALA A 249 -8.15 4.16 2.49
N LEU A 250 -8.81 3.63 1.46
CA LEU A 250 -9.99 4.24 0.87
C LEU A 250 -11.12 4.26 1.91
N HIS A 251 -11.55 5.46 2.25
CA HIS A 251 -12.70 5.70 3.12
C HIS A 251 -13.94 5.94 2.29
N ASN A 252 -15.10 5.63 2.86
CA ASN A 252 -16.40 5.98 2.27
C ASN A 252 -16.55 5.46 0.83
N MET A 253 -16.00 4.28 0.53
CA MET A 253 -16.02 3.68 -0.81
C MET A 253 -17.43 3.52 -1.36
N GLU A 254 -18.42 3.32 -0.49
CA GLU A 254 -19.84 3.27 -0.86
C GLU A 254 -20.35 4.56 -1.54
N TYR A 255 -19.65 5.69 -1.40
CA TYR A 255 -19.99 6.99 -1.97
C TYR A 255 -19.05 7.42 -3.12
N LEU A 256 -18.12 6.55 -3.55
CA LEU A 256 -17.23 6.88 -4.66
C LEU A 256 -17.92 6.65 -5.99
N ASN A 257 -17.83 7.65 -6.88
CA ASN A 257 -18.31 7.49 -8.24
C ASN A 257 -17.29 6.71 -9.09
N PRO A 258 -17.68 5.57 -9.70
CA PRO A 258 -16.78 4.77 -10.53
C PRO A 258 -16.19 5.51 -11.74
N TRP A 259 -16.97 6.38 -12.39
CA TRP A 259 -16.49 7.20 -13.50
C TRP A 259 -15.44 8.22 -13.07
N ARG A 260 -15.60 8.83 -11.90
CA ARG A 260 -14.60 9.77 -11.35
C ARG A 260 -13.31 9.06 -10.95
N LEU A 261 -13.43 7.86 -10.39
CA LEU A 261 -12.26 7.02 -10.12
C LEU A 261 -11.56 6.62 -11.43
N ASP A 262 -12.29 6.21 -12.46
CA ASP A 262 -11.70 5.87 -13.76
C ASP A 262 -11.00 7.08 -14.39
N GLU A 263 -11.63 8.26 -14.36
CA GLU A 263 -11.03 9.50 -14.84
C GLU A 263 -9.75 9.86 -14.08
N TRP A 264 -9.75 9.73 -12.75
CA TRP A 264 -8.56 9.93 -11.92
C TRP A 264 -7.43 8.95 -12.29
N ILE A 265 -7.74 7.67 -12.51
CA ILE A 265 -6.77 6.66 -12.96
C ILE A 265 -6.21 7.04 -14.34
N GLN A 266 -7.08 7.44 -15.26
CA GLN A 266 -6.72 7.83 -16.62
C GLN A 266 -5.82 9.07 -16.69
N ILE A 267 -6.01 10.03 -15.80
CA ILE A 267 -5.12 11.20 -15.65
C ILE A 267 -3.74 10.76 -15.16
N HIS A 268 -3.67 9.91 -14.14
CA HIS A 268 -2.40 9.40 -13.62
C HIS A 268 -1.64 8.57 -14.66
N ILE A 269 -2.33 7.76 -15.45
CA ILE A 269 -1.75 7.05 -16.59
C ILE A 269 -1.11 8.04 -17.58
N ARG A 270 -1.81 9.12 -17.95
CA ARG A 270 -1.27 10.17 -18.84
C ARG A 270 -0.08 10.92 -18.24
N LEU A 271 -0.05 11.07 -16.91
CA LEU A 271 1.11 11.60 -16.18
C LEU A 271 2.31 10.64 -16.17
N GLY A 272 2.12 9.37 -16.52
CA GLY A 272 3.16 8.34 -16.64
C GLY A 272 3.08 7.23 -15.59
N VAL A 273 2.04 7.20 -14.75
CA VAL A 273 1.87 6.17 -13.71
C VAL A 273 1.49 4.83 -14.34
N THR A 274 2.20 3.78 -13.94
CA THR A 274 1.93 2.41 -14.38
C THR A 274 1.63 1.45 -13.24
N LYS A 275 1.92 1.84 -11.98
CA LYS A 275 1.60 1.06 -10.78
C LYS A 275 0.67 1.84 -9.85
N PHE A 276 -0.42 1.22 -9.43
CA PHE A 276 -1.34 1.77 -8.45
C PHE A 276 -1.46 0.81 -7.27
N ARG A 277 -1.40 1.33 -6.06
CA ARG A 277 -1.62 0.57 -4.83
C ARG A 277 -2.74 1.22 -4.04
N PHE A 278 -3.88 0.55 -3.97
CA PHE A 278 -5.05 1.02 -3.24
C PHE A 278 -5.26 0.17 -2.00
N TYR A 279 -5.28 0.82 -0.84
CA TYR A 279 -5.65 0.17 0.41
C TYR A 279 -7.16 0.23 0.58
N HIS A 280 -7.81 -0.86 0.98
CA HIS A 280 -9.25 -0.87 1.19
C HIS A 280 -9.63 -1.58 2.49
N SER A 281 -10.52 -0.96 3.28
CA SER A 281 -10.89 -1.46 4.61
C SER A 281 -12.30 -2.07 4.69
N LYS A 282 -13.03 -2.02 3.57
CA LYS A 282 -14.34 -2.65 3.38
C LYS A 282 -14.34 -3.46 2.08
N THR A 283 -15.42 -4.21 1.88
CA THR A 283 -15.73 -4.80 0.58
C THR A 283 -15.87 -3.69 -0.46
N ILE A 284 -15.19 -3.85 -1.59
CA ILE A 284 -15.28 -2.95 -2.73
C ILE A 284 -16.58 -3.26 -3.48
N VAL A 285 -17.43 -2.25 -3.70
CA VAL A 285 -18.67 -2.42 -4.46
C VAL A 285 -18.38 -2.80 -5.91
N GLN A 286 -19.26 -3.58 -6.54
CA GLN A 286 -19.00 -4.20 -7.85
C GLN A 286 -18.69 -3.17 -8.96
N SER A 287 -19.28 -1.98 -8.91
CA SER A 287 -19.05 -0.91 -9.88
C SER A 287 -17.61 -0.37 -9.79
N LEU A 288 -17.10 -0.13 -8.58
CA LEU A 288 -15.71 0.24 -8.35
C LEU A 288 -14.74 -0.89 -8.66
N LEU A 289 -15.10 -2.13 -8.32
CA LEU A 289 -14.27 -3.30 -8.62
C LEU A 289 -14.08 -3.45 -10.13
N THR A 290 -15.14 -3.25 -10.91
CA THR A 290 -15.06 -3.23 -12.39
C THR A 290 -14.04 -2.21 -12.88
N VAL A 291 -14.06 -0.98 -12.33
CA VAL A 291 -13.07 0.05 -12.66
C VAL A 291 -11.67 -0.38 -12.23
N LEU A 292 -11.47 -0.80 -10.99
CA LEU A 292 -10.16 -1.13 -10.43
C LEU A 292 -9.51 -2.38 -11.06
N THR A 293 -10.29 -3.28 -11.65
CA THR A 293 -9.81 -4.54 -12.24
C THR A 293 -9.84 -4.57 -13.77
N ALA A 294 -10.38 -3.52 -14.40
CA ALA A 294 -10.38 -3.43 -15.86
C ALA A 294 -8.93 -3.40 -16.40
N PRO A 295 -8.58 -4.26 -17.37
CA PRO A 295 -7.26 -4.25 -17.96
C PRO A 295 -7.03 -2.95 -18.73
N ARG A 296 -5.87 -2.33 -18.52
CA ARG A 296 -5.50 -1.06 -19.16
C ARG A 296 -4.07 -1.13 -19.67
N TYR A 297 -3.84 -0.44 -20.78
CA TYR A 297 -2.52 -0.32 -21.40
C TYR A 297 -2.26 1.13 -21.79
N TRP A 298 -1.01 1.56 -21.64
CA TRP A 298 -0.56 2.89 -22.09
C TRP A 298 0.84 2.79 -22.65
N ASN A 299 1.04 3.27 -23.89
CA ASN A 299 2.32 3.17 -24.60
C ASN A 299 2.91 1.74 -24.62
N GLY A 300 2.06 0.72 -24.75
CA GLY A 300 2.46 -0.69 -24.77
C GLY A 300 2.79 -1.30 -23.40
N LEU A 301 2.68 -0.53 -22.31
CA LEU A 301 2.87 -1.02 -20.94
C LEU A 301 1.53 -1.39 -20.31
N SER A 302 1.50 -2.51 -19.59
CA SER A 302 0.35 -2.88 -18.76
C SER A 302 0.27 -1.94 -17.55
N ILE A 303 -0.92 -1.49 -17.23
CA ILE A 303 -1.18 -0.78 -15.98
C ILE A 303 -1.47 -1.82 -14.90
N ASP A 304 -0.69 -1.79 -13.83
CA ASP A 304 -0.80 -2.70 -12.70
C ASP A 304 -1.52 -1.99 -11.56
N ILE A 305 -2.67 -2.53 -11.15
CA ILE A 305 -3.44 -2.07 -10.01
C ILE A 305 -3.46 -3.17 -8.95
N GLU A 306 -2.81 -2.90 -7.83
CA GLU A 306 -2.77 -3.78 -6.66
C GLU A 306 -3.78 -3.29 -5.62
N LEU A 307 -4.71 -4.18 -5.23
CA LEU A 307 -5.68 -3.94 -4.17
C LEU A 307 -5.19 -4.61 -2.89
N ILE A 308 -4.96 -3.81 -1.86
CA ILE A 308 -4.36 -4.26 -0.60
C ILE A 308 -5.42 -4.14 0.50
N PRO A 309 -5.82 -5.26 1.14
CA PRO A 309 -6.78 -5.17 2.22
C PRO A 309 -6.20 -4.39 3.41
N LEU A 310 -7.08 -3.80 4.20
CA LEU A 310 -6.79 -3.27 5.54
C LEU A 310 -7.85 -3.83 6.47
N ILE A 311 -7.69 -5.10 6.84
CA ILE A 311 -8.68 -5.84 7.63
C ILE A 311 -8.14 -6.03 9.04
N TRP A 312 -8.95 -5.69 10.04
CA TRP A 312 -8.67 -6.06 11.44
C TRP A 312 -9.87 -6.80 12.02
N PRO A 313 -9.83 -8.15 12.10
CA PRO A 313 -10.97 -8.95 12.56
C PRO A 313 -11.45 -8.60 13.98
N ASP A 314 -10.52 -8.29 14.88
CA ASP A 314 -10.83 -7.96 16.27
C ASP A 314 -11.33 -6.51 16.47
N HIS A 315 -11.03 -5.62 15.52
CA HIS A 315 -11.41 -4.22 15.56
C HIS A 315 -11.93 -3.74 14.18
N PRO A 316 -13.01 -4.34 13.65
CA PRO A 316 -13.47 -4.10 12.29
C PRO A 316 -13.95 -2.66 12.11
N GLU A 317 -14.49 -2.02 13.14
CA GLU A 317 -14.87 -0.60 13.07
C GLU A 317 -13.65 0.34 12.99
N ILE A 318 -12.56 0.03 13.72
CA ILE A 318 -11.35 0.85 13.65
C ILE A 318 -10.76 0.74 12.24
N ALA A 319 -10.67 -0.47 11.70
CA ALA A 319 -10.20 -0.69 10.34
C ALA A 319 -11.11 -0.04 9.29
N SER A 320 -12.43 -0.20 9.37
CA SER A 320 -13.36 0.20 8.28
C SER A 320 -13.86 1.65 8.32
N ARG A 321 -13.94 2.28 9.51
CA ARG A 321 -14.51 3.63 9.68
C ARG A 321 -13.51 4.66 10.20
N LEU A 322 -12.51 4.21 10.95
CA LEU A 322 -11.57 5.12 11.62
C LEU A 322 -10.13 4.94 11.13
N SER A 323 -9.88 4.17 10.07
CA SER A 323 -8.51 3.89 9.61
C SER A 323 -7.74 5.16 9.24
N TRP A 324 -8.41 6.24 8.85
CA TRP A 324 -7.80 7.55 8.61
C TRP A 324 -7.06 8.04 9.85
N TYR A 325 -7.68 7.86 11.01
CA TYR A 325 -7.14 8.32 12.29
C TYR A 325 -6.19 7.33 12.96
N TYR A 326 -6.22 6.05 12.58
CA TYR A 326 -5.52 4.99 13.29
C TYR A 326 -4.41 4.33 12.45
N PHE A 327 -4.66 4.06 11.18
CA PHE A 327 -3.84 3.18 10.34
C PHE A 327 -3.35 3.81 9.04
N GLN A 328 -3.71 5.07 8.75
CA GLN A 328 -3.22 5.77 7.56
C GLN A 328 -1.69 5.72 7.51
N ILE A 329 -1.01 6.02 8.61
CA ILE A 329 0.46 5.96 8.69
C ILE A 329 1.01 4.54 8.46
N ILE A 330 0.30 3.49 8.91
CA ILE A 330 0.69 2.09 8.68
C ILE A 330 0.59 1.79 7.19
N THR A 331 -0.52 2.15 6.53
CA THR A 331 -0.71 1.92 5.09
C THR A 331 0.28 2.71 4.23
N VAL A 332 0.60 3.94 4.64
CA VAL A 332 1.63 4.76 3.97
C VAL A 332 2.99 4.08 4.04
N ASN A 333 3.41 3.61 5.22
CA ASN A 333 4.71 2.96 5.35
C ASN A 333 4.73 1.53 4.76
N ASP A 334 3.63 0.78 4.82
CA ASP A 334 3.52 -0.49 4.10
C ASP A 334 3.66 -0.28 2.58
N CYS A 335 2.99 0.73 2.02
CA CYS A 335 3.06 1.03 0.59
C CYS A 335 4.45 1.47 0.16
N LEU A 336 5.14 2.25 1.01
CA LEU A 336 6.53 2.60 0.80
C LEU A 336 7.39 1.36 0.63
N TYR A 337 7.31 0.41 1.56
CA TYR A 337 8.14 -0.80 1.54
C TYR A 337 7.76 -1.75 0.41
N ARG A 338 6.47 -1.85 0.06
CA ARG A 338 6.02 -2.59 -1.13
C ARG A 338 6.50 -2.01 -2.45
N SER A 339 6.73 -0.70 -2.49
CA SER A 339 7.18 0.01 -3.70
C SER A 339 8.69 -0.06 -3.91
N MET A 340 9.47 -0.40 -2.88
CA MET A 340 10.92 -0.47 -2.98
C MET A 340 11.46 -1.47 -4.03
N PRO A 341 10.85 -2.65 -4.25
CA PRO A 341 11.37 -3.61 -5.22
C PRO A 341 11.05 -3.25 -6.68
N ASP A 342 9.94 -2.57 -6.96
CA ASP A 342 9.36 -2.50 -8.32
C ASP A 342 9.05 -1.09 -8.83
N VAL A 343 9.08 -0.06 -7.98
CA VAL A 343 8.75 1.32 -8.34
C VAL A 343 9.96 2.25 -8.11
N GLN A 344 10.37 2.96 -9.16
CA GLN A 344 11.46 3.93 -9.08
C GLN A 344 11.07 5.21 -8.31
N PHE A 345 9.90 5.77 -8.62
CA PHE A 345 9.34 6.94 -7.96
C PHE A 345 7.90 6.69 -7.53
N ALA A 346 7.60 6.90 -6.25
CA ALA A 346 6.25 6.73 -5.70
C ALA A 346 5.68 8.07 -5.24
N PHE A 347 4.47 8.39 -5.70
CA PHE A 347 3.69 9.49 -5.17
C PHE A 347 2.77 8.98 -4.06
N PHE A 348 2.79 9.64 -2.90
CA PHE A 348 1.91 9.35 -1.78
C PHE A 348 0.80 10.39 -1.77
N GLY A 349 -0.39 10.02 -2.22
CA GLY A 349 -1.52 10.92 -2.40
C GLY A 349 -2.85 10.21 -2.20
N ASP A 350 -3.89 10.99 -1.92
CA ASP A 350 -5.25 10.50 -1.78
C ASP A 350 -5.97 10.50 -3.15
N ILE A 351 -7.14 9.86 -3.22
CA ILE A 351 -7.92 9.78 -4.46
C ILE A 351 -8.47 11.13 -4.92
N ASP A 352 -8.54 12.12 -4.03
CA ASP A 352 -8.96 13.49 -4.30
C ASP A 352 -7.77 14.41 -4.60
N GLU A 353 -6.58 13.83 -4.77
CA GLU A 353 -5.33 14.54 -5.01
C GLU A 353 -4.68 14.12 -6.33
N ILE A 354 -4.12 15.10 -7.05
CA ILE A 354 -3.38 14.87 -8.30
C ILE A 354 -2.12 15.74 -8.29
N LEU A 355 -0.93 15.16 -8.45
CA LEU A 355 0.30 15.92 -8.65
C LEU A 355 0.36 16.44 -10.08
N VAL A 356 0.16 17.75 -10.25
CA VAL A 356 0.10 18.43 -11.53
C VAL A 356 1.38 19.21 -11.76
N PRO A 357 2.21 18.84 -12.74
CA PRO A 357 3.31 19.69 -13.18
C PRO A 357 2.74 21.03 -13.68
N LEU A 358 3.36 22.15 -13.31
CA LEU A 358 2.97 23.50 -13.76
C LEU A 358 3.85 24.00 -14.91
N SER A 359 5.07 23.48 -15.02
CA SER A 359 5.98 23.89 -16.09
C SER A 359 5.37 23.60 -17.47
N PRO A 360 5.43 24.56 -18.42
CA PRO A 360 5.02 24.34 -19.81
C PRO A 360 5.83 23.21 -20.48
N VAL A 361 7.06 23.00 -20.02
CA VAL A 361 7.98 21.98 -20.55
C VAL A 361 7.74 20.61 -19.91
N ALA A 362 7.09 20.57 -18.73
CA ALA A 362 6.78 19.31 -18.07
C ALA A 362 5.50 18.70 -18.67
N THR A 363 5.67 17.71 -19.55
CA THR A 363 4.60 16.97 -20.23
C THR A 363 4.04 15.82 -19.39
N GLY A 364 4.61 15.57 -18.20
CA GLY A 364 4.23 14.50 -17.28
C GLY A 364 5.27 14.34 -16.18
N TRP A 365 5.13 13.29 -15.36
CA TRP A 365 6.04 13.04 -14.23
C TRP A 365 7.46 12.69 -14.69
N GLY A 366 7.64 12.07 -15.85
CA GLY A 366 8.96 11.80 -16.45
C GLY A 366 9.82 13.07 -16.54
N SER A 367 9.36 14.04 -17.33
CA SER A 367 10.02 15.34 -17.49
C SER A 367 10.15 16.14 -16.18
N LEU A 368 9.19 16.00 -15.25
CA LEU A 368 9.26 16.62 -13.93
C LEU A 368 10.41 16.02 -13.12
N THR A 369 10.54 14.69 -13.08
CA THR A 369 11.63 14.03 -12.36
C THR A 369 12.98 14.25 -13.02
N ASP A 370 13.05 14.31 -14.36
CA ASP A 370 14.27 14.65 -15.08
C ASP A 370 14.75 16.05 -14.70
N TYR A 371 13.82 17.00 -14.54
CA TYR A 371 14.14 18.34 -14.07
C TYR A 371 14.60 18.36 -12.60
N LEU A 372 13.86 17.71 -11.71
CA LEU A 372 14.13 17.72 -10.27
C LEU A 372 15.44 17.01 -9.91
N TRP A 373 15.71 15.86 -10.53
CA TRP A 373 16.85 14.99 -10.27
C TRP A 373 17.92 15.01 -11.37
N ASN A 374 17.96 16.05 -12.21
CA ASN A 374 19.00 16.20 -13.24
C ASN A 374 20.41 16.10 -12.62
N THR A 375 21.34 15.47 -13.32
CA THR A 375 22.74 15.31 -12.88
C THR A 375 23.49 16.62 -12.69
N SER A 376 22.99 17.72 -13.27
CA SER A 376 23.55 19.06 -13.06
C SER A 376 22.97 19.78 -11.82
N SER A 377 22.02 19.15 -11.13
CA SER A 377 21.35 19.71 -9.95
C SER A 377 22.18 19.43 -8.69
N PRO A 378 22.41 20.42 -7.80
CA PRO A 378 23.00 20.19 -6.49
C PRO A 378 22.15 19.27 -5.58
N ASN A 379 20.91 18.96 -5.99
CA ASN A 379 19.94 18.16 -5.24
C ASN A 379 19.92 16.66 -5.63
N LEU A 380 20.99 16.13 -6.25
CA LEU A 380 21.09 14.73 -6.69
C LEU A 380 20.86 13.71 -5.56
N LEU A 381 21.12 14.12 -4.31
CA LEU A 381 20.92 13.33 -3.09
C LEU A 381 19.54 13.52 -2.44
N CYS A 382 18.60 14.21 -3.09
CA CYS A 382 17.26 14.43 -2.55
C CYS A 382 16.45 13.11 -2.57
N PRO A 383 15.94 12.64 -1.42
CA PRO A 383 15.19 11.39 -1.36
C PRO A 383 13.74 11.56 -1.85
N GLY A 384 13.24 12.80 -1.95
CA GLY A 384 11.92 13.11 -2.48
C GLY A 384 11.57 14.59 -2.37
N TYR A 385 10.59 15.03 -3.15
CA TYR A 385 10.06 16.39 -3.12
C TYR A 385 8.62 16.38 -2.64
N CYS A 386 8.29 17.32 -1.76
CA CYS A 386 6.93 17.53 -1.29
C CYS A 386 6.37 18.85 -1.85
N PHE A 387 5.18 18.76 -2.41
CA PHE A 387 4.54 19.85 -3.16
C PHE A 387 3.36 20.39 -2.35
N ASN A 388 3.20 21.72 -2.37
CA ASN A 388 2.06 22.35 -1.69
C ASN A 388 0.76 22.01 -2.43
N SER A 389 -0.34 22.04 -1.68
CA SER A 389 -1.66 21.70 -2.20
C SER A 389 -2.44 22.94 -2.60
N ALA A 390 -3.00 22.91 -3.80
CA ALA A 390 -3.96 23.84 -4.32
C ALA A 390 -5.37 23.32 -4.02
N ILE A 391 -6.11 24.04 -3.19
CA ILE A 391 -7.46 23.64 -2.78
C ILE A 391 -8.47 24.05 -3.84
N PHE A 392 -9.12 23.05 -4.44
CA PHE A 392 -10.26 23.22 -5.34
C PHE A 392 -11.54 22.98 -4.53
N PRO A 393 -12.19 24.04 -4.03
CA PRO A 393 -13.39 23.91 -3.23
C PRO A 393 -14.53 23.39 -4.09
N THR A 394 -15.21 22.36 -3.59
CA THR A 394 -16.42 21.82 -4.20
C THR A 394 -17.63 22.33 -3.43
N ASN A 395 -18.46 23.15 -4.07
CA ASN A 395 -19.77 23.52 -3.54
C ASN A 395 -20.75 22.45 -4.00
N ASP A 396 -21.42 21.77 -3.07
CA ASP A 396 -22.79 21.29 -3.26
C ASP A 396 -23.42 21.07 -1.88
N GLU A 397 -24.62 21.62 -1.70
CA GLU A 397 -25.53 21.34 -0.58
C GLU A 397 -26.23 19.97 -0.77
N ASP A 398 -25.95 19.28 -1.87
CA ASP A 398 -26.44 17.93 -2.14
C ASP A 398 -25.53 16.89 -1.49
N GLU A 399 -26.15 16.01 -0.70
CA GLU A 399 -25.55 14.87 0.01
C GLU A 399 -24.90 13.81 -0.93
N GLU A 400 -24.85 14.07 -2.24
CA GLU A 400 -24.31 13.25 -3.31
C GLU A 400 -22.91 13.71 -3.76
N PHE A 401 -22.06 14.21 -2.85
CA PHE A 401 -20.64 14.45 -3.19
C PHE A 401 -19.92 13.13 -3.45
N GLU A 402 -20.05 12.70 -4.70
CA GLU A 402 -19.36 11.63 -5.38
C GLU A 402 -17.87 11.99 -5.54
N ARG A 403 -17.15 11.88 -4.42
CA ARG A 403 -15.69 11.87 -4.39
C ARG A 403 -15.15 10.93 -5.47
N PRO A 404 -13.97 11.23 -6.05
CA PRO A 404 -12.96 12.11 -5.45
C PRO A 404 -12.41 13.25 -6.32
N PHE A 405 -12.63 13.22 -7.63
CA PHE A 405 -12.10 14.18 -8.60
C PHE A 405 -13.23 14.72 -9.48
N HIS A 406 -13.20 16.00 -9.83
CA HIS A 406 -14.17 16.54 -10.78
C HIS A 406 -13.56 17.59 -11.71
N ARG A 407 -13.33 17.19 -12.96
CA ARG A 407 -12.67 17.98 -14.02
C ARG A 407 -13.23 19.38 -14.29
N HIS A 408 -14.50 19.63 -13.93
CA HIS A 408 -15.12 20.95 -14.13
C HIS A 408 -14.80 21.93 -13.01
N TYR A 409 -14.25 21.49 -11.86
CA TYR A 409 -13.75 22.41 -10.84
C TYR A 409 -12.37 22.91 -11.27
N ILE A 410 -12.40 24.01 -12.01
CA ILE A 410 -11.22 24.74 -12.49
C ILE A 410 -10.96 25.99 -11.65
N ARG A 411 -11.66 26.16 -10.53
CA ARG A 411 -11.48 27.30 -9.63
C ARG A 411 -10.87 26.81 -8.33
N ARG A 412 -9.81 27.47 -7.89
CA ARG A 412 -9.11 27.13 -6.64
C ARG A 412 -8.85 28.36 -5.79
N ILE A 413 -8.59 28.12 -4.51
CA ILE A 413 -8.01 29.13 -3.62
C ILE A 413 -6.60 29.46 -4.14
N GLU A 414 -6.30 30.75 -4.29
CA GLU A 414 -5.02 31.23 -4.81
C GLU A 414 -3.86 30.81 -3.89
N LYS A 415 -4.07 30.95 -2.58
CA LYS A 415 -3.11 30.56 -1.55
C LYS A 415 -2.98 29.04 -1.47
N LEU A 416 -1.74 28.55 -1.55
CA LEU A 416 -1.45 27.13 -1.43
C LEU A 416 -1.42 26.68 0.05
N ASP A 417 -1.95 25.50 0.33
CA ASP A 417 -1.86 24.80 1.61
C ASP A 417 -0.46 24.16 1.72
N SER A 418 0.33 24.64 2.68
CA SER A 418 1.68 24.15 2.96
C SER A 418 1.74 23.13 4.10
N VAL A 419 0.60 22.78 4.69
CA VAL A 419 0.49 21.73 5.71
C VAL A 419 0.13 20.41 5.03
N ARG A 420 -0.91 20.41 4.18
CA ARG A 420 -1.41 19.19 3.51
C ARG A 420 -0.66 18.84 2.23
N LYS A 421 0.68 18.94 2.27
CA LYS A 421 1.51 18.59 1.12
C LYS A 421 1.42 17.11 0.80
N LYS A 422 1.85 16.75 -0.40
CA LYS A 422 2.10 15.36 -0.80
C LYS A 422 3.42 15.24 -1.51
N CYS A 423 4.02 14.05 -1.45
CA CYS A 423 5.41 13.86 -1.83
C CYS A 423 5.57 12.83 -2.94
N LEU A 424 6.44 13.14 -3.90
CA LEU A 424 6.99 12.21 -4.88
C LEU A 424 8.40 11.84 -4.41
N VAL A 425 8.64 10.56 -4.14
CA VAL A 425 9.86 10.10 -3.48
C VAL A 425 10.51 8.94 -4.22
N ARG A 426 11.79 8.69 -3.95
CA ARG A 426 12.51 7.47 -4.31
C ARG A 426 12.36 6.46 -3.17
N PRO A 427 11.51 5.42 -3.29
CA PRO A 427 11.15 4.57 -2.15
C PRO A 427 12.35 3.99 -1.41
N LEU A 428 13.36 3.51 -2.14
CA LEU A 428 14.57 2.91 -1.56
C LEU A 428 15.39 3.84 -0.67
N TRP A 429 15.24 5.16 -0.82
CA TRP A 429 16.02 6.17 -0.08
C TRP A 429 15.29 6.67 1.17
N ILE A 430 14.10 6.15 1.44
CA ILE A 430 13.26 6.55 2.56
C ILE A 430 13.20 5.42 3.59
N PHE A 431 13.29 5.77 4.87
CA PHE A 431 13.04 4.85 5.97
C PHE A 431 11.58 4.92 6.43
N GLU A 432 11.04 6.13 6.56
CA GLU A 432 9.68 6.39 7.03
C GLU A 432 9.06 7.58 6.27
N MET A 433 7.83 7.37 5.80
CA MET A 433 6.97 8.42 5.27
C MET A 433 5.97 8.85 6.35
N GLY A 434 5.70 10.16 6.41
CA GLY A 434 4.53 10.73 7.05
C GLY A 434 3.39 10.85 6.05
N ILE A 435 2.22 11.29 6.51
CA ILE A 435 1.04 11.47 5.66
C ILE A 435 1.26 12.62 4.67
N HIS A 436 1.94 13.68 5.11
CA HIS A 436 2.15 14.91 4.34
C HIS A 436 3.63 15.27 4.08
N HIS A 437 4.56 14.43 4.52
CA HIS A 437 5.98 14.74 4.50
C HIS A 437 6.83 13.47 4.47
N ILE A 438 8.13 13.63 4.19
CA ILE A 438 9.12 12.58 4.44
C ILE A 438 9.54 12.69 5.90
N SER A 439 9.20 11.69 6.72
CA SER A 439 9.52 11.72 8.15
C SER A 439 10.98 11.37 8.43
N LYS A 440 11.51 10.36 7.72
CA LYS A 440 12.89 9.93 7.91
C LYS A 440 13.51 9.39 6.63
N PRO A 441 14.66 9.92 6.17
CA PRO A 441 15.43 9.31 5.10
C PRO A 441 16.04 8.00 5.59
N TYR A 442 16.47 7.16 4.66
CA TYR A 442 17.20 5.95 5.00
C TYR A 442 18.68 6.21 5.31
N GLU A 443 19.23 7.31 4.77
CA GLU A 443 20.61 7.74 4.98
C GLU A 443 20.66 9.15 5.56
N GLU A 444 21.40 9.33 6.65
CA GLU A 444 21.54 10.62 7.36
C GLU A 444 22.19 11.69 6.48
N SER A 445 23.07 11.28 5.56
CA SER A 445 23.70 12.17 4.57
C SER A 445 22.68 12.91 3.70
N THR A 446 21.46 12.38 3.55
CA THR A 446 20.38 12.96 2.75
C THR A 446 19.41 13.82 3.57
N THR A 447 19.57 13.89 4.90
CA THR A 447 18.68 14.64 5.80
C THR A 447 18.56 16.12 5.40
N ALA A 448 19.68 16.75 5.01
CA ALA A 448 19.68 18.14 4.59
C ALA A 448 18.81 18.40 3.34
N ALA A 449 18.62 17.38 2.49
CA ALA A 449 17.87 17.47 1.24
C ALA A 449 16.37 17.16 1.39
N LEU A 450 15.89 16.79 2.59
CA LEU A 450 14.47 16.48 2.86
C LEU A 450 13.53 17.68 2.69
N ASN A 451 14.05 18.90 2.86
CA ASN A 451 13.26 20.12 2.83
C ASN A 451 13.17 20.74 1.42
N ALA A 452 13.51 19.99 0.39
CA ALA A 452 13.44 20.46 -0.99
C ALA A 452 11.98 20.69 -1.40
N LYS A 453 11.58 21.97 -1.43
CA LYS A 453 10.31 22.40 -2.00
C LYS A 453 10.48 22.58 -3.50
N SER A 454 9.46 22.25 -4.26
CA SER A 454 9.40 22.59 -5.68
C SER A 454 8.12 23.36 -5.98
N GLU A 455 8.28 24.45 -6.73
CA GLU A 455 7.17 25.25 -7.26
C GLU A 455 6.81 24.84 -8.69
N ASN A 456 7.53 23.85 -9.26
CA ASN A 456 7.32 23.39 -10.64
C ASN A 456 6.14 22.44 -10.80
N ALA A 457 5.54 22.03 -9.68
CA ALA A 457 4.33 21.24 -9.62
C ALA A 457 3.56 21.59 -8.33
N ILE A 458 2.27 21.33 -8.34
CA ILE A 458 1.38 21.48 -7.19
C ILE A 458 0.48 20.25 -7.08
N VAL A 459 -0.03 20.00 -5.88
CA VAL A 459 -1.04 18.96 -5.67
C VAL A 459 -2.39 19.61 -5.84
N HIS A 460 -3.17 19.25 -6.85
CA HIS A 460 -4.57 19.63 -6.89
C HIS A 460 -5.30 18.79 -5.87
N HIS A 461 -5.95 19.42 -4.89
CA HIS A 461 -6.71 18.75 -3.84
C HIS A 461 -8.17 19.17 -3.94
N TYR A 462 -9.04 18.25 -4.35
CA TYR A 462 -10.47 18.48 -4.59
C TYR A 462 -11.26 18.13 -3.34
N ARG A 463 -11.79 19.13 -2.65
CA ARG A 463 -12.43 18.88 -1.35
C ARG A 463 -13.61 19.78 -1.08
N PHE A 464 -14.49 19.25 -0.23
CA PHE A 464 -15.46 20.07 0.47
C PHE A 464 -14.71 20.99 1.46
N GLU A 465 -14.76 22.28 1.17
CA GLU A 465 -14.24 23.32 2.06
C GLU A 465 -15.08 24.58 1.86
N ALA A 466 -15.64 25.10 2.95
CA ALA A 466 -16.31 26.37 2.92
C ALA A 466 -15.27 27.44 2.56
N ILE A 467 -15.49 28.14 1.45
CA ILE A 467 -14.62 29.24 1.02
C ILE A 467 -14.76 30.37 2.06
N ASP A 468 -13.66 30.75 2.73
CA ASP A 468 -13.67 31.94 3.59
C ASP A 468 -13.91 33.15 2.68
N ARG A 469 -14.73 34.12 3.11
CA ARG A 469 -14.96 35.36 2.37
C ARG A 469 -13.66 36.13 2.04
N ARG A 470 -12.58 35.86 2.78
CA ARG A 470 -11.25 36.43 2.57
C ARG A 470 -10.41 35.68 1.52
N ASP A 471 -10.81 34.49 1.12
CA ASP A 471 -10.06 33.70 0.15
C ASP A 471 -10.25 34.23 -1.27
N LYS A 472 -9.15 34.55 -1.93
CA LYS A 472 -9.16 34.90 -3.35
C LYS A 472 -9.22 33.62 -4.18
N ILE A 473 -10.27 33.53 -5.01
CA ILE A 473 -10.47 32.41 -5.94
C ILE A 473 -9.93 32.79 -7.32
N ILE A 474 -9.11 31.92 -7.89
CA ILE A 474 -8.56 32.06 -9.25
C ILE A 474 -8.96 30.87 -10.12
N GLU A 475 -8.94 31.09 -11.44
CA GLU A 475 -9.07 30.00 -12.41
C GLU A 475 -7.72 29.31 -12.59
N ASP A 476 -7.72 27.98 -12.57
CA ASP A 476 -6.58 27.11 -12.79
C ASP A 476 -6.99 25.96 -13.73
N LYS A 477 -6.47 26.02 -14.96
CA LYS A 477 -6.72 25.05 -16.04
C LYS A 477 -5.54 24.10 -16.26
N SER A 478 -4.55 24.08 -15.37
CA SER A 478 -3.30 23.32 -15.55
C SER A 478 -3.52 21.81 -15.73
N LEU A 479 -4.61 21.25 -15.22
CA LEU A 479 -4.96 19.85 -15.37
C LEU A 479 -5.55 19.50 -16.75
N GLN A 480 -6.11 20.48 -17.50
CA GLN A 480 -6.85 20.22 -18.73
C GLN A 480 -6.05 19.47 -19.80
N ARG A 481 -4.73 19.67 -19.83
CA ARG A 481 -3.82 18.97 -20.75
C ARG A 481 -3.65 17.47 -20.48
N PHE A 482 -4.11 16.99 -19.33
CA PHE A 482 -4.06 15.58 -18.92
C PHE A 482 -5.43 14.92 -18.89
N LEU A 483 -6.49 15.64 -19.25
CA LEU A 483 -7.83 15.06 -19.32
C LEU A 483 -7.97 14.12 -20.53
N PRO A 484 -8.84 13.10 -20.43
CA PRO A 484 -8.99 12.12 -21.48
C PRO A 484 -9.60 12.56 -22.79
#